data_AF-A0A239CHT9-F1
#
_entry.id   AF-A0A239CHT9-F1
#
_cell.length_a   1.000
_cell.length_b   1.000
_cell.length_c   1.000
_cell.angle_alpha   90.00
_cell.angle_beta   90.00
_cell.angle_gamma   90.00
#
_symmetry.space_group_name_H-M   'P 1'
#
loop_
_entity.id
_entity.type
_entity.pdbx_description
1 polymer ?
#
loop_
_entity_poly.entity_id
_entity_poly.type
_entity_poly.pdbx_seq_one_letter_code
_entity_poly.pdbx_strand_id
1 'polypeptide(L)'
;MRRRGVFRLSAVALAAVLTAGMTGVTTGPADAAAIGWTGTWAVSPQAGSTVFNQQTVRQIVHTSIGGTSARVQLSNAFGRQPVTIDNVHVARRTSDSGVDLGTDRVATFGGQRSVTIPAGSMAISDAIDLVVPAQSDLAVSIYLPQATGPATYHQTSSQTNYVTSGNVSANATLPGAQQVGSYYFLANLDVQNASAPGAVATLGASITDGVGSSSNTNRRWPNRLASRLVDSGRAVGVLNQGISGNKLLADGAGQSAPNRFERDVLAQPGVKWVIFSDDPINDLGVASPPAASQLIDAAKQLISRAHQRNITFICSTLTPFRGAGGWSQAAENQRVAYNTFVRGAGSGCDAVLDQDAATRDPANPTMFLPAYDTGDHLHPNEAGLQAIANAVNLSWFGAPGTPVSSVVSLRSKANGRYVTAANGAPLIANGTSVGPGQQFERVDLGNGNVALKAKINSMYVSAAGAGAQSLIADRATAGSWETFQLIGNPDGSTSIRAQVNGKYVCAEGGGAQPLIANRDAIGPWEQFEIVAG
;
A
#
# COMPACT_ATOMS: atom_id res chain seq x y z
N MET A 1 63.50 -40.65 -51.66
CA MET A 1 63.44 -39.25 -52.15
C MET A 1 62.83 -38.36 -51.06
N ARG A 2 63.54 -37.28 -50.67
CA ARG A 2 63.09 -35.95 -50.16
C ARG A 2 61.66 -35.86 -49.57
N ARG A 3 61.34 -35.32 -48.37
CA ARG A 3 61.93 -34.44 -47.32
C ARG A 3 61.12 -34.70 -46.01
N ARG A 4 61.72 -34.94 -44.83
CA ARG A 4 62.01 -34.00 -43.69
C ARG A 4 60.82 -33.09 -43.29
N GLY A 5 60.39 -32.98 -42.03
CA GLY A 5 60.97 -33.44 -40.77
C GLY A 5 60.09 -33.14 -39.54
N VAL A 6 60.50 -33.78 -38.44
CA VAL A 6 60.02 -33.70 -37.05
C VAL A 6 60.41 -32.37 -36.41
N PHE A 7 59.58 -31.79 -35.53
CA PHE A 7 60.03 -30.82 -34.52
C PHE A 7 59.47 -31.11 -33.13
N ARG A 8 60.38 -31.04 -32.16
CA ARG A 8 60.24 -31.26 -30.71
C ARG A 8 59.87 -29.97 -29.97
N LEU A 9 59.40 -30.16 -28.74
CA LEU A 9 59.12 -29.19 -27.66
C LEU A 9 60.14 -28.04 -27.52
N SER A 10 59.67 -26.89 -27.03
CA SER A 10 60.35 -26.07 -26.01
C SER A 10 59.38 -25.12 -25.31
N ALA A 11 59.34 -25.18 -23.98
CA ALA A 11 58.66 -24.23 -23.11
C ALA A 11 59.52 -22.95 -22.99
N VAL A 12 58.88 -21.79 -22.98
CA VAL A 12 59.51 -20.49 -22.69
C VAL A 12 58.74 -19.84 -21.56
N ALA A 13 59.43 -19.63 -20.43
CA ALA A 13 59.01 -18.74 -19.35
C ALA A 13 59.37 -17.29 -19.74
N LEU A 14 58.46 -16.34 -19.51
CA LEU A 14 58.76 -14.92 -19.57
C LEU A 14 58.24 -14.24 -18.30
N ALA A 15 59.17 -13.69 -17.53
CA ALA A 15 58.94 -12.90 -16.34
C ALA A 15 58.43 -11.51 -16.71
N ALA A 16 57.40 -11.02 -16.01
CA ALA A 16 56.94 -9.63 -16.09
C ALA A 16 57.29 -8.90 -14.79
N VAL A 17 57.99 -7.78 -14.96
CA VAL A 17 58.47 -6.84 -13.93
C VAL A 17 57.28 -6.04 -13.36
N LEU A 18 57.12 -6.02 -12.04
CA LEU A 18 56.20 -5.11 -11.35
C LEU A 18 56.82 -3.71 -11.22
N THR A 19 56.20 -2.72 -11.85
CA THR A 19 56.38 -1.29 -11.51
C THR A 19 55.17 -0.82 -10.70
N ALA A 20 55.38 -0.50 -9.42
CA ALA A 20 54.37 0.07 -8.55
C ALA A 20 54.15 1.55 -8.89
N GLY A 21 53.04 1.86 -9.58
CA GLY A 21 52.51 3.21 -9.69
C GLY A 21 51.54 3.49 -8.54
N MET A 22 51.91 4.37 -7.62
CA MET A 22 50.98 4.90 -6.63
C MET A 22 50.02 5.88 -7.30
N THR A 23 48.83 5.42 -7.68
CA THR A 23 47.72 6.30 -8.05
C THR A 23 47.05 6.81 -6.78
N GLY A 24 47.12 8.12 -6.55
CA GLY A 24 46.38 8.78 -5.49
C GLY A 24 44.89 8.52 -5.63
N VAL A 25 44.28 7.94 -4.60
CA VAL A 25 42.83 7.78 -4.51
C VAL A 25 42.25 9.17 -4.24
N THR A 26 41.72 9.80 -5.28
CA THR A 26 40.77 10.91 -5.10
C THR A 26 39.49 10.29 -4.56
N THR A 27 39.22 10.44 -3.28
CA THR A 27 37.89 10.19 -2.72
C THR A 27 36.94 11.19 -3.37
N GLY A 28 36.18 10.74 -4.37
CA GLY A 28 35.01 11.46 -4.84
C GLY A 28 34.04 11.71 -3.68
N PRO A 29 33.12 12.69 -3.80
CA PRO A 29 32.06 12.84 -2.81
C PRO A 29 31.39 11.47 -2.63
N ALA A 30 31.21 11.04 -1.37
CA ALA A 30 30.54 9.79 -1.06
C ALA A 30 29.24 9.72 -1.88
N ASP A 31 29.14 8.73 -2.78
CA ASP A 31 27.92 8.46 -3.52
C ASP A 31 26.79 8.39 -2.50
N ALA A 32 25.85 9.33 -2.55
CA ALA A 32 24.61 9.21 -1.81
C ALA A 32 24.02 7.86 -2.22
N ALA A 33 23.95 6.91 -1.28
CA ALA A 33 23.47 5.56 -1.57
C ALA A 33 22.16 5.67 -2.35
N ALA A 34 22.13 5.08 -3.56
CA ALA A 34 20.97 5.18 -4.43
C ALA A 34 19.72 4.73 -3.66
N ILE A 35 18.70 5.58 -3.61
CA ILE A 35 17.47 5.32 -2.87
C ILE A 35 16.88 4.01 -3.37
N GLY A 36 16.72 3.04 -2.46
CA GLY A 36 16.16 1.73 -2.78
C GLY A 36 14.69 1.82 -3.24
N TRP A 37 14.27 0.84 -4.03
CA TRP A 37 12.87 0.71 -4.44
C TRP A 37 12.04 0.08 -3.32
N THR A 38 10.89 0.69 -3.02
CA THR A 38 9.88 0.18 -2.09
C THR A 38 8.58 -0.03 -2.86
N GLY A 39 7.98 -1.21 -2.75
CA GLY A 39 6.67 -1.46 -3.34
C GLY A 39 5.62 -0.53 -2.73
N THR A 40 4.80 0.11 -3.58
CA THR A 40 3.65 0.90 -3.11
C THR A 40 2.30 0.27 -3.46
N TRP A 41 2.29 -0.63 -4.44
CA TRP A 41 1.12 -1.39 -4.85
C TRP A 41 1.60 -2.69 -5.51
N ALA A 42 0.89 -3.78 -5.28
CA ALA A 42 1.11 -5.05 -5.96
C ALA A 42 -0.16 -5.88 -5.99
N VAL A 43 -0.20 -6.87 -6.89
CA VAL A 43 -1.18 -7.96 -6.93
C VAL A 43 -0.52 -9.26 -7.33
N SER A 44 -1.03 -10.39 -6.83
CA SER A 44 -0.50 -11.70 -7.16
C SER A 44 -1.01 -12.19 -8.52
N PRO A 45 -0.12 -12.61 -9.45
CA PRO A 45 -0.54 -13.14 -10.75
C PRO A 45 -1.14 -14.54 -10.63
N GLN A 46 -2.08 -14.83 -11.54
CA GLN A 46 -2.81 -16.08 -11.76
C GLN A 46 -2.79 -16.41 -13.26
N ALA A 47 -3.12 -17.67 -13.59
CA ALA A 47 -3.33 -18.09 -14.97
C ALA A 47 -4.72 -17.67 -15.47
N GLY A 48 -4.78 -16.85 -16.52
CA GLY A 48 -6.03 -16.41 -17.14
C GLY A 48 -6.35 -17.13 -18.45
N SER A 49 -7.50 -16.80 -19.04
CA SER A 49 -7.94 -17.28 -20.35
C SER A 49 -8.13 -16.17 -21.39
N THR A 50 -8.19 -14.90 -20.96
CA THR A 50 -8.34 -13.74 -21.84
C THR A 50 -7.16 -13.62 -22.80
N VAL A 51 -7.44 -13.34 -24.07
CA VAL A 51 -6.43 -13.06 -25.10
C VAL A 51 -6.62 -11.65 -25.60
N PHE A 52 -5.53 -10.89 -25.71
CA PHE A 52 -5.53 -9.56 -26.29
C PHE A 52 -4.80 -9.57 -27.64
N ASN A 53 -5.21 -8.70 -28.55
CA ASN A 53 -4.53 -8.48 -29.82
C ASN A 53 -4.81 -7.05 -30.34
N GLN A 54 -3.77 -6.24 -30.48
CA GLN A 54 -3.86 -4.83 -30.91
C GLN A 54 -4.81 -4.02 -30.03
N GLN A 55 -4.64 -4.13 -28.72
CA GLN A 55 -5.49 -3.47 -27.71
C GLN A 55 -4.66 -2.75 -26.65
N THR A 56 -5.23 -1.70 -26.08
CA THR A 56 -4.72 -1.01 -24.89
C THR A 56 -5.50 -1.46 -23.67
N VAL A 57 -4.80 -1.80 -22.59
CA VAL A 57 -5.36 -2.06 -21.25
C VAL A 57 -4.91 -0.96 -20.31
N ARG A 58 -5.83 -0.15 -19.79
CA ARG A 58 -5.57 0.89 -18.78
C ARG A 58 -6.06 0.44 -17.42
N GLN A 59 -5.14 0.37 -16.46
CA GLN A 59 -5.35 -0.23 -15.15
C GLN A 59 -5.15 0.80 -14.06
N ILE A 60 -6.12 0.91 -13.15
CA ILE A 60 -6.10 1.87 -12.06
C ILE A 60 -5.52 1.21 -10.82
N VAL A 61 -4.47 1.79 -10.26
CA VAL A 61 -3.80 1.30 -9.04
C VAL A 61 -3.86 2.37 -7.96
N HIS A 62 -4.02 1.95 -6.70
CA HIS A 62 -4.07 2.85 -5.55
C HIS A 62 -2.79 2.71 -4.72
N THR A 63 -2.01 3.78 -4.61
CA THR A 63 -0.69 3.77 -3.97
C THR A 63 -0.81 3.77 -2.45
N SER A 64 -0.05 2.91 -1.76
CA SER A 64 0.07 2.99 -0.30
C SER A 64 0.93 4.17 0.16
N ILE A 65 2.11 4.34 -0.43
CA ILE A 65 3.07 5.40 -0.13
C ILE A 65 3.43 6.21 -1.38
N GLY A 66 3.98 7.41 -1.16
CA GLY A 66 4.49 8.25 -2.24
C GLY A 66 5.99 8.04 -2.49
N GLY A 67 6.51 8.69 -3.53
CA GLY A 67 7.94 8.76 -3.83
C GLY A 67 8.28 9.69 -4.98
N THR A 68 9.57 9.90 -5.21
CA THR A 68 10.10 10.84 -6.21
C THR A 68 10.16 10.25 -7.61
N SER A 69 10.18 8.92 -7.70
CA SER A 69 10.23 8.18 -8.96
C SER A 69 9.42 6.91 -8.84
N ALA A 70 8.95 6.38 -9.97
CA ALA A 70 8.19 5.16 -10.06
C ALA A 70 8.88 4.12 -10.95
N ARG A 71 8.50 2.86 -10.83
CA ARG A 71 8.72 1.82 -11.85
C ARG A 71 7.61 0.80 -11.80
N VAL A 72 7.38 0.11 -12.91
CA VAL A 72 6.37 -0.95 -13.02
C VAL A 72 7.02 -2.30 -13.23
N GLN A 73 6.38 -3.35 -12.70
CA GLN A 73 6.72 -4.73 -13.04
C GLN A 73 5.60 -5.34 -13.86
N LEU A 74 5.98 -5.86 -15.02
CA LEU A 74 5.12 -6.59 -15.93
C LEU A 74 5.38 -8.09 -15.83
N SER A 75 4.35 -8.92 -15.88
CA SER A 75 4.42 -10.35 -15.62
C SER A 75 3.79 -11.18 -16.73
N ASN A 76 4.57 -12.11 -17.26
CA ASN A 76 4.13 -13.20 -18.12
C ASN A 76 4.32 -14.56 -17.41
N ALA A 77 4.25 -14.58 -16.07
CA ALA A 77 4.57 -15.73 -15.23
C ALA A 77 3.72 -16.99 -15.53
N PHE A 78 2.50 -16.80 -16.05
CA PHE A 78 1.60 -17.89 -16.43
C PHE A 78 1.34 -17.97 -17.95
N GLY A 79 2.04 -17.15 -18.74
CA GLY A 79 1.96 -17.21 -20.19
C GLY A 79 2.62 -18.46 -20.74
N ARG A 80 2.12 -18.91 -21.90
CA ARG A 80 2.64 -20.12 -22.60
C ARG A 80 3.54 -19.79 -23.79
N GLN A 81 3.71 -18.51 -24.08
CA GLN A 81 4.54 -17.99 -25.16
C GLN A 81 5.08 -16.60 -24.78
N PRO A 82 6.12 -16.09 -25.47
CA PRO A 82 6.57 -14.72 -25.28
C PRO A 82 5.45 -13.71 -25.58
N VAL A 83 5.35 -12.65 -24.78
CA VAL A 83 4.39 -11.55 -24.97
C VAL A 83 5.15 -10.26 -25.20
N THR A 84 4.86 -9.59 -26.32
CA THR A 84 5.36 -8.25 -26.60
C THR A 84 4.41 -7.21 -25.99
N ILE A 85 4.97 -6.34 -25.18
CA ILE A 85 4.31 -5.17 -24.60
C ILE A 85 4.99 -3.93 -25.17
N ASP A 86 4.20 -2.93 -25.55
CA ASP A 86 4.70 -1.67 -26.11
C ASP A 86 3.95 -0.48 -25.53
N ASN A 87 4.51 0.72 -25.67
CA ASN A 87 3.96 2.01 -25.26
C ASN A 87 3.25 1.95 -23.90
N VAL A 88 4.02 1.65 -22.86
CA VAL A 88 3.54 1.65 -21.48
C VAL A 88 3.57 3.08 -20.95
N HIS A 89 2.44 3.56 -20.44
CA HIS A 89 2.30 4.91 -19.87
C HIS A 89 1.88 4.83 -18.42
N VAL A 90 2.44 5.70 -17.58
CA VAL A 90 2.05 5.89 -16.18
C VAL A 90 1.72 7.36 -15.95
N ALA A 91 0.52 7.62 -15.42
CA ALA A 91 0.04 8.98 -15.17
C ALA A 91 -0.84 9.01 -13.91
N ARG A 92 -1.02 10.18 -13.30
CA ARG A 92 -2.03 10.36 -12.25
C ARG A 92 -3.42 10.25 -12.87
N ARG A 93 -4.30 9.50 -12.20
CA ARG A 93 -5.70 9.40 -12.60
C ARG A 93 -6.44 10.68 -12.21
N THR A 94 -7.33 11.15 -13.08
CA THR A 94 -8.27 12.23 -12.76
C THR A 94 -9.62 11.67 -12.32
N SER A 95 -10.33 10.98 -13.21
CA SER A 95 -11.58 10.27 -12.94
C SER A 95 -11.81 9.20 -14.01
N ASP A 96 -12.52 8.12 -13.69
CA ASP A 96 -12.77 7.02 -14.63
C ASP A 96 -11.48 6.56 -15.36
N SER A 97 -11.48 6.54 -16.70
CA SER A 97 -10.31 6.26 -17.54
C SER A 97 -9.40 7.47 -17.76
N GLY A 98 -9.76 8.62 -17.22
CA GLY A 98 -9.08 9.90 -17.37
C GLY A 98 -7.74 9.97 -16.65
N VAL A 99 -6.77 10.63 -17.30
CA VAL A 99 -5.43 10.88 -16.76
C VAL A 99 -5.04 12.35 -16.90
N ASP A 100 -4.18 12.83 -16.00
CA ASP A 100 -3.52 14.12 -16.12
C ASP A 100 -2.32 14.00 -17.05
N LEU A 101 -2.45 14.52 -18.28
CA LEU A 101 -1.40 14.50 -19.30
C LEU A 101 -0.13 15.23 -18.88
N GLY A 102 -0.18 16.19 -17.94
CA GLY A 102 1.03 16.83 -17.40
C GLY A 102 1.91 15.86 -16.61
N THR A 103 1.31 14.80 -16.08
CA THR A 103 1.99 13.74 -15.31
C THR A 103 2.25 12.48 -16.10
N ASP A 104 1.80 12.41 -17.36
CA ASP A 104 2.00 11.23 -18.19
C ASP A 104 3.48 11.03 -18.51
N ARG A 105 3.96 9.81 -18.28
CA ARG A 105 5.33 9.39 -18.56
C ARG A 105 5.32 8.04 -19.25
N VAL A 106 6.17 7.91 -20.27
CA VAL A 106 6.41 6.63 -20.94
C VAL A 106 7.38 5.81 -20.08
N ALA A 107 7.03 4.55 -19.79
CA ALA A 107 7.96 3.61 -19.20
C ALA A 107 8.84 2.97 -20.27
N THR A 108 10.13 2.84 -19.99
CA THR A 108 11.09 2.16 -20.86
C THR A 108 11.65 0.90 -20.20
N PHE A 109 12.25 0.01 -20.99
CA PHE A 109 12.88 -1.24 -20.55
C PHE A 109 14.24 -1.31 -21.22
N GLY A 110 15.32 -1.03 -20.47
CA GLY A 110 16.65 -0.89 -21.07
C GLY A 110 16.72 0.23 -22.10
N GLY A 111 15.98 1.32 -21.87
CA GLY A 111 15.85 2.48 -22.76
C GLY A 111 14.89 2.29 -23.94
N GLN A 112 14.29 1.11 -24.10
CA GLN A 112 13.34 0.82 -25.19
C GLN A 112 11.89 0.99 -24.73
N ARG A 113 11.00 1.46 -25.61
CA ARG A 113 9.56 1.60 -25.30
C ARG A 113 8.78 0.29 -25.33
N SER A 114 9.38 -0.75 -25.94
CA SER A 114 8.81 -2.08 -26.05
C SER A 114 9.69 -3.11 -25.35
N VAL A 115 9.05 -4.14 -24.80
CA VAL A 115 9.70 -5.30 -24.20
C VAL A 115 8.97 -6.58 -24.61
N THR A 116 9.72 -7.62 -24.96
CA THR A 116 9.18 -8.97 -25.13
C THR A 116 9.52 -9.79 -23.90
N ILE A 117 8.50 -10.23 -23.18
CA ILE A 117 8.64 -10.99 -21.93
C ILE A 117 8.49 -12.48 -22.26
N PRO A 118 9.51 -13.33 -22.05
CA PRO A 118 9.40 -14.76 -22.25
C PRO A 118 8.28 -15.40 -21.42
N ALA A 119 7.81 -16.57 -21.83
CA ALA A 119 6.89 -17.38 -21.03
C ALA A 119 7.49 -17.66 -19.64
N GLY A 120 6.69 -17.55 -18.58
CA GLY A 120 7.14 -17.79 -17.21
C GLY A 120 8.03 -16.69 -16.61
N SER A 121 8.21 -15.56 -17.30
CA SER A 121 9.14 -14.49 -16.89
C SER A 121 8.42 -13.18 -16.55
N MET A 122 9.19 -12.22 -16.04
CA MET A 122 8.74 -10.86 -15.71
C MET A 122 9.72 -9.83 -16.27
N ALA A 123 9.27 -8.59 -16.46
CA ALA A 123 10.10 -7.45 -16.83
C ALA A 123 9.85 -6.29 -15.87
N ILE A 124 10.90 -5.56 -15.50
CA ILE A 124 10.83 -4.36 -14.67
C ILE A 124 11.24 -3.18 -15.54
N SER A 125 10.49 -2.08 -15.49
CA SER A 125 10.84 -0.87 -16.23
C SER A 125 12.10 -0.20 -15.67
N ASP A 126 12.72 0.63 -16.49
CA ASP A 126 13.65 1.65 -16.02
C ASP A 126 12.91 2.63 -15.06
N ALA A 127 13.67 3.48 -14.37
CA ALA A 127 13.11 4.50 -13.50
C ALA A 127 12.27 5.52 -14.30
N ILE A 128 11.07 5.80 -13.82
CA ILE A 128 10.14 6.78 -14.38
C ILE A 128 10.20 8.02 -13.50
N ASP A 129 10.59 9.16 -14.07
CA ASP A 129 10.62 10.46 -13.40
C ASP A 129 9.18 11.01 -13.23
N LEU A 130 8.52 10.47 -12.21
CA LEU A 130 7.15 10.76 -11.82
C LEU A 130 7.08 10.86 -10.30
N VAL A 131 6.71 12.05 -9.79
CA VAL A 131 6.36 12.22 -8.38
C VAL A 131 5.02 11.56 -8.12
N VAL A 132 5.04 10.51 -7.31
CA VAL A 132 3.89 9.71 -6.91
C VAL A 132 3.41 10.16 -5.53
N PRO A 133 2.16 10.64 -5.38
CA PRO A 133 1.57 10.90 -4.08
C PRO A 133 1.23 9.59 -3.33
N ALA A 134 1.26 9.62 -2.00
CA ALA A 134 0.69 8.54 -1.18
C ALA A 134 -0.84 8.54 -1.28
N GLN A 135 -1.47 7.37 -1.10
CA GLN A 135 -2.93 7.23 -1.07
C GLN A 135 -3.62 7.83 -2.31
N SER A 136 -3.02 7.64 -3.49
CA SER A 136 -3.50 8.23 -4.75
C SER A 136 -3.66 7.20 -5.85
N ASP A 137 -4.53 7.51 -6.81
CA ASP A 137 -4.76 6.65 -7.96
C ASP A 137 -3.82 7.02 -9.12
N LEU A 138 -3.09 6.03 -9.63
CA LEU A 138 -2.39 6.13 -10.90
C LEU A 138 -3.08 5.24 -11.95
N ALA A 139 -2.97 5.65 -13.20
CA ALA A 139 -3.33 4.83 -14.34
C ALA A 139 -2.06 4.29 -15.01
N VAL A 140 -2.01 2.98 -15.22
CA VAL A 140 -0.97 2.30 -16.01
C VAL A 140 -1.61 1.78 -17.29
N SER A 141 -1.23 2.35 -18.43
CA SER A 141 -1.75 1.94 -19.75
C SER A 141 -0.72 1.10 -20.48
N ILE A 142 -1.13 -0.07 -20.97
CA ILE A 142 -0.26 -1.06 -21.62
C ILE A 142 -0.83 -1.35 -23.00
N TYR A 143 -0.04 -1.17 -24.06
CA TYR A 143 -0.43 -1.58 -25.41
C TYR A 143 0.12 -2.98 -25.75
N LEU A 144 -0.76 -3.82 -26.29
CA LEU A 144 -0.50 -5.21 -26.66
C LEU A 144 -0.59 -5.31 -28.19
N PRO A 145 0.52 -5.11 -28.93
CA PRO A 145 0.51 -5.00 -30.39
C PRO A 145 0.23 -6.32 -31.12
N GLN A 146 0.37 -7.45 -30.43
CA GLN A 146 0.27 -8.79 -31.00
C GLN A 146 -0.60 -9.69 -30.12
N ALA A 147 -1.04 -10.82 -30.67
CA ALA A 147 -1.81 -11.81 -29.92
C ALA A 147 -1.00 -12.34 -28.72
N THR A 148 -1.53 -12.14 -27.51
CA THR A 148 -0.82 -12.51 -26.27
C THR A 148 -0.87 -14.01 -25.98
N GLY A 149 -1.86 -14.73 -26.51
CA GLY A 149 -2.33 -15.97 -25.90
C GLY A 149 -3.00 -15.70 -24.55
N PRO A 150 -3.34 -16.74 -23.76
CA PRO A 150 -3.97 -16.56 -22.45
C PRO A 150 -3.11 -15.69 -21.53
N ALA A 151 -3.67 -14.56 -21.09
CA ALA A 151 -2.96 -13.55 -20.33
C ALA A 151 -2.65 -14.03 -18.90
N THR A 152 -1.47 -13.65 -18.41
CA THR A 152 -1.23 -13.58 -16.96
C THR A 152 -2.09 -12.46 -16.40
N TYR A 153 -2.88 -12.76 -15.37
CA TYR A 153 -3.87 -11.81 -14.84
C TYR A 153 -3.99 -11.91 -13.33
N HIS A 154 -4.73 -11.01 -12.71
CA HIS A 154 -5.22 -11.14 -11.35
C HIS A 154 -6.74 -10.92 -11.39
N GLN A 155 -7.50 -11.87 -10.85
CA GLN A 155 -8.94 -11.96 -11.07
C GLN A 155 -9.71 -10.77 -10.50
N THR A 156 -9.41 -10.35 -9.27
CA THR A 156 -10.26 -9.44 -8.50
C THR A 156 -9.54 -8.12 -8.25
N SER A 157 -9.66 -7.17 -9.16
CA SER A 157 -9.02 -5.86 -8.97
C SER A 157 -9.70 -4.97 -7.93
N SER A 158 -10.99 -5.21 -7.63
CA SER A 158 -11.95 -4.28 -6.99
C SER A 158 -11.81 -2.83 -7.48
N GLN A 159 -11.41 -2.68 -8.75
CA GLN A 159 -11.20 -1.45 -9.48
C GLN A 159 -11.84 -1.59 -10.87
N THR A 160 -12.27 -0.48 -11.45
CA THR A 160 -12.69 -0.44 -12.84
C THR A 160 -11.45 -0.20 -13.72
N ASN A 161 -11.07 -1.21 -14.49
CA ASN A 161 -10.04 -1.12 -15.52
C ASN A 161 -10.66 -1.07 -16.92
N TYR A 162 -9.89 -0.66 -17.92
CA TYR A 162 -10.41 -0.35 -19.25
C TYR A 162 -9.64 -1.09 -20.35
N VAL A 163 -10.37 -1.66 -21.31
CA VAL A 163 -9.82 -2.29 -22.51
C VAL A 163 -10.42 -1.64 -23.74
N THR A 164 -9.57 -1.28 -24.70
CA THR A 164 -10.03 -0.70 -25.97
C THR A 164 -9.08 -1.08 -27.11
N SER A 165 -9.55 -0.97 -28.36
CA SER A 165 -8.76 -1.30 -29.54
C SER A 165 -7.72 -0.23 -29.86
N GLY A 166 -6.64 -0.66 -30.51
CA GLY A 166 -5.56 0.21 -30.96
C GLY A 166 -4.59 0.63 -29.86
N ASN A 167 -3.54 1.32 -30.30
CA ASN A 167 -2.57 1.95 -29.42
C ASN A 167 -3.08 3.33 -29.01
N VAL A 168 -3.77 3.39 -27.88
CA VAL A 168 -4.33 4.61 -27.31
C VAL A 168 -3.84 4.82 -25.88
N SER A 169 -2.70 4.23 -25.53
CA SER A 169 -2.14 4.27 -24.17
C SER A 169 -1.85 5.69 -23.69
N ALA A 170 -1.48 6.60 -24.60
CA ALA A 170 -1.22 8.01 -24.33
C ALA A 170 -2.48 8.91 -24.30
N ASN A 171 -3.67 8.41 -24.62
CA ASN A 171 -4.86 9.25 -24.70
C ASN A 171 -5.30 9.73 -23.31
N ALA A 172 -5.74 10.99 -23.20
CA ALA A 172 -6.23 11.55 -21.93
C ALA A 172 -7.39 10.73 -21.33
N THR A 173 -8.31 10.26 -22.17
CA THR A 173 -9.47 9.44 -21.80
C THR A 173 -9.67 8.32 -22.81
N LEU A 174 -10.41 7.27 -22.42
CA LEU A 174 -10.77 6.14 -23.27
C LEU A 174 -12.29 6.02 -23.40
N PRO A 175 -12.94 6.88 -24.22
CA PRO A 175 -14.39 6.83 -24.39
C PRO A 175 -14.82 5.51 -25.02
N GLY A 176 -15.89 4.91 -24.49
CA GLY A 176 -16.43 3.63 -24.98
C GLY A 176 -15.56 2.40 -24.71
N ALA A 177 -14.48 2.53 -23.91
CA ALA A 177 -13.68 1.38 -23.52
C ALA A 177 -14.50 0.39 -22.69
N GLN A 178 -14.28 -0.90 -22.94
CA GLN A 178 -14.86 -1.98 -22.15
C GLN A 178 -14.31 -1.90 -20.73
N GLN A 179 -15.19 -1.92 -19.73
CA GLN A 179 -14.81 -2.01 -18.33
C GLN A 179 -14.54 -3.47 -17.95
N VAL A 180 -13.45 -3.71 -17.23
CA VAL A 180 -13.06 -5.02 -16.72
C VAL A 180 -12.67 -4.92 -15.25
N GLY A 181 -12.93 -5.97 -14.48
CA GLY A 181 -12.66 -6.04 -13.05
C GLY A 181 -11.36 -6.76 -12.69
N SER A 182 -10.45 -6.97 -13.63
CA SER A 182 -9.20 -7.73 -13.44
C SER A 182 -7.97 -6.90 -13.82
N TYR A 183 -6.81 -7.24 -13.26
CA TYR A 183 -5.53 -6.73 -13.74
C TYR A 183 -4.91 -7.72 -14.74
N TYR A 184 -4.23 -7.23 -15.76
CA TYR A 184 -3.58 -8.01 -16.81
C TYR A 184 -2.14 -7.56 -16.98
N PHE A 185 -1.22 -8.52 -16.93
CA PHE A 185 0.23 -8.34 -17.06
C PHE A 185 0.89 -7.36 -16.07
N LEU A 186 0.17 -6.57 -15.27
CA LEU A 186 0.73 -5.67 -14.26
C LEU A 186 0.80 -6.39 -12.90
N ALA A 187 1.98 -6.45 -12.30
CA ALA A 187 2.21 -7.12 -11.02
C ALA A 187 2.56 -6.15 -9.88
N ASN A 188 3.40 -5.14 -10.16
CA ASN A 188 3.85 -4.16 -9.17
C ASN A 188 3.90 -2.74 -9.71
N LEU A 189 3.75 -1.80 -8.78
CA LEU A 189 4.21 -0.43 -8.88
C LEU A 189 5.09 -0.14 -7.65
N ASP A 190 6.33 0.25 -7.89
CA ASP A 190 7.30 0.59 -6.85
C ASP A 190 7.67 2.07 -6.93
N VAL A 191 8.11 2.62 -5.80
CA VAL A 191 8.57 4.01 -5.69
C VAL A 191 9.95 4.11 -5.03
N GLN A 192 10.67 5.18 -5.34
CA GLN A 192 11.84 5.60 -4.56
C GLN A 192 11.39 6.59 -3.49
N ASN A 193 11.58 6.22 -2.23
CA ASN A 193 11.24 7.05 -1.07
C ASN A 193 12.32 6.85 0.01
N ALA A 194 13.16 7.86 0.22
CA ALA A 194 14.27 7.79 1.17
C ALA A 194 13.81 7.64 2.63
N SER A 195 12.57 8.02 2.94
CA SER A 195 12.00 7.92 4.29
C SER A 195 11.30 6.57 4.53
N ALA A 196 11.17 5.71 3.51
CA ALA A 196 10.51 4.43 3.65
C ALA A 196 11.43 3.40 4.32
N PRO A 197 11.07 2.85 5.50
CA PRO A 197 11.86 1.79 6.13
C PRO A 197 11.69 0.43 5.42
N GLY A 198 10.67 0.29 4.58
CA GLY A 198 10.39 -0.90 3.79
C GLY A 198 8.89 -1.04 3.45
N ALA A 199 8.52 -2.25 3.04
CA ALA A 199 7.15 -2.64 2.72
C ALA A 199 6.70 -3.87 3.53
N VAL A 200 5.39 -3.95 3.76
CA VAL A 200 4.69 -5.14 4.27
C VAL A 200 3.88 -5.78 3.13
N ALA A 201 4.08 -7.08 2.92
CA ALA A 201 3.24 -7.88 2.04
C ALA A 201 2.11 -8.55 2.85
N THR A 202 0.87 -8.41 2.40
CA THR A 202 -0.28 -9.11 2.98
C THR A 202 -0.61 -10.33 2.12
N LEU A 203 -0.16 -11.51 2.55
CA LEU A 203 -0.34 -12.77 1.84
C LEU A 203 -1.59 -13.48 2.35
N GLY A 204 -2.55 -13.74 1.47
CA GLY A 204 -3.78 -14.43 1.86
C GLY A 204 -4.70 -14.71 0.70
N ALA A 205 -5.97 -14.93 1.04
CA ALA A 205 -7.00 -15.34 0.11
C ALA A 205 -8.03 -14.21 -0.10
N SER A 206 -9.33 -14.51 -0.14
CA SER A 206 -10.40 -13.59 -0.51
C SER A 206 -10.62 -12.45 0.50
N ILE A 207 -10.37 -12.66 1.79
CA ILE A 207 -10.47 -11.59 2.79
C ILE A 207 -9.34 -10.58 2.58
N THR A 208 -8.13 -11.07 2.28
CA THR A 208 -6.97 -10.22 1.94
C THR A 208 -7.11 -9.55 0.58
N ASP A 209 -7.57 -10.27 -0.43
CA ASP A 209 -7.85 -9.76 -1.78
C ASP A 209 -8.89 -8.62 -1.72
N GLY A 210 -9.84 -8.75 -0.79
CA GLY A 210 -10.72 -7.66 -0.34
C GLY A 210 -12.17 -7.84 -0.71
N VAL A 211 -12.66 -9.08 -0.79
CA VAL A 211 -14.09 -9.38 -0.90
C VAL A 211 -14.85 -8.70 0.25
N GLY A 212 -16.01 -8.10 -0.06
CA GLY A 212 -16.80 -7.30 0.87
C GLY A 212 -16.46 -5.81 0.86
N SER A 213 -15.40 -5.38 0.17
CA SER A 213 -15.16 -3.97 -0.15
C SER A 213 -16.03 -3.51 -1.32
N SER A 214 -16.59 -2.31 -1.23
CA SER A 214 -17.24 -1.67 -2.38
C SER A 214 -16.23 -1.45 -3.52
N SER A 215 -16.66 -1.59 -4.77
CA SER A 215 -15.79 -1.36 -5.93
C SER A 215 -15.31 0.10 -5.99
N ASN A 216 -14.06 0.33 -6.41
CA ASN A 216 -13.44 1.65 -6.58
C ASN A 216 -13.29 2.49 -5.29
N THR A 217 -13.60 1.96 -4.10
CA THR A 217 -13.50 2.74 -2.85
C THR A 217 -12.18 2.57 -2.11
N ASN A 218 -11.34 1.60 -2.51
CA ASN A 218 -10.07 1.26 -1.84
C ASN A 218 -10.24 1.01 -0.33
N ARG A 219 -11.34 0.33 0.07
CA ARG A 219 -11.69 0.07 1.48
C ARG A 219 -11.36 -1.34 1.97
N ARG A 220 -10.55 -2.07 1.20
CA ARG A 220 -9.96 -3.36 1.59
C ARG A 220 -9.07 -3.18 2.81
N TRP A 221 -8.96 -4.19 3.67
CA TRP A 221 -8.18 -4.04 4.90
C TRP A 221 -6.70 -3.70 4.65
N PRO A 222 -6.01 -4.16 3.57
CA PRO A 222 -4.64 -3.71 3.28
C PRO A 222 -4.59 -2.23 2.88
N ASN A 223 -5.58 -1.72 2.14
CA ASN A 223 -5.65 -0.29 1.83
C ASN A 223 -5.89 0.54 3.09
N ARG A 224 -6.79 0.10 3.97
CA ARG A 224 -7.03 0.76 5.27
C ARG A 224 -5.80 0.71 6.19
N LEU A 225 -5.03 -0.38 6.16
CA LEU A 225 -3.73 -0.45 6.84
C LEU A 225 -2.77 0.59 6.27
N ALA A 226 -2.70 0.74 4.94
CA ALA A 226 -1.87 1.77 4.31
C ALA A 226 -2.27 3.18 4.76
N SER A 227 -3.56 3.51 4.79
CA SER A 227 -4.05 4.79 5.31
C SER A 227 -3.65 4.99 6.77
N ARG A 228 -3.84 3.99 7.63
CA ARG A 228 -3.43 4.04 9.05
C ARG A 228 -1.93 4.25 9.22
N LEU A 229 -1.10 3.62 8.39
CA LEU A 229 0.36 3.78 8.43
C LEU A 229 0.76 5.20 8.04
N VAL A 230 0.23 5.72 6.93
CA VAL A 230 0.47 7.09 6.48
C VAL A 230 0.00 8.12 7.50
N ASP A 231 -1.21 7.94 8.05
CA ASP A 231 -1.75 8.81 9.11
C ASP A 231 -0.91 8.76 10.38
N SER A 232 -0.25 7.63 10.65
CA SER A 232 0.68 7.47 11.76
C SER A 232 2.09 8.04 11.55
N GLY A 233 2.32 8.68 10.40
CA GLY A 233 3.64 9.18 10.00
C GLY A 233 4.64 8.08 9.61
N ARG A 234 4.17 6.89 9.23
CA ARG A 234 5.00 5.77 8.75
C ARG A 234 4.91 5.63 7.25
N ALA A 235 6.02 5.82 6.55
CA ALA A 235 6.13 5.62 5.11
C ALA A 235 6.37 4.14 4.76
N VAL A 236 5.48 3.24 5.21
CA VAL A 236 5.61 1.80 4.96
C VAL A 236 4.72 1.41 3.78
N GLY A 237 5.32 0.85 2.73
CA GLY A 237 4.57 0.33 1.59
C GLY A 237 3.69 -0.85 2.01
N VAL A 238 2.48 -0.96 1.46
CA VAL A 238 1.57 -2.09 1.71
C VAL A 238 1.23 -2.75 0.38
N LEU A 239 1.53 -4.06 0.29
CA LEU A 239 1.38 -4.85 -0.94
C LEU A 239 0.31 -5.91 -0.72
N ASN A 240 -0.79 -5.81 -1.47
CA ASN A 240 -1.87 -6.78 -1.39
C ASN A 240 -1.57 -8.00 -2.25
N GLN A 241 -1.25 -9.12 -1.62
CA GLN A 241 -0.95 -10.40 -2.27
C GLN A 241 -2.06 -11.42 -1.98
N GLY A 242 -3.29 -10.93 -1.86
CA GLY A 242 -4.50 -11.74 -1.79
C GLY A 242 -4.79 -12.43 -3.13
N ILE A 243 -5.32 -13.66 -3.08
CA ILE A 243 -5.96 -14.30 -4.23
C ILE A 243 -7.27 -14.93 -3.74
N SER A 244 -8.41 -14.44 -4.21
CA SER A 244 -9.71 -15.01 -3.83
C SER A 244 -9.79 -16.53 -4.09
N GLY A 245 -10.08 -17.30 -3.04
CA GLY A 245 -10.14 -18.77 -3.07
C GLY A 245 -8.79 -19.49 -2.99
N ASN A 246 -7.68 -18.79 -2.77
CA ASN A 246 -6.36 -19.41 -2.64
C ASN A 246 -6.23 -20.27 -1.38
N LYS A 247 -5.30 -21.22 -1.41
CA LYS A 247 -5.08 -22.23 -0.37
C LYS A 247 -3.62 -22.25 0.08
N LEU A 248 -3.38 -22.75 1.28
CA LEU A 248 -2.05 -22.99 1.81
C LEU A 248 -1.46 -24.31 1.28
N LEU A 249 -2.26 -25.38 1.16
CA LEU A 249 -1.71 -26.72 0.94
C LEU A 249 -1.68 -27.17 -0.52
N ALA A 250 -2.45 -26.54 -1.40
CA ALA A 250 -2.57 -26.96 -2.79
C ALA A 250 -2.85 -25.80 -3.74
N ASP A 251 -2.40 -25.93 -4.99
CA ASP A 251 -2.74 -24.99 -6.05
C ASP A 251 -4.25 -25.13 -6.39
N GLY A 252 -4.85 -24.06 -6.91
CA GLY A 252 -6.28 -23.96 -7.21
C GLY A 252 -6.60 -22.65 -7.92
N ALA A 253 -7.28 -21.73 -7.23
CA ALA A 253 -7.55 -20.38 -7.76
C ALA A 253 -6.26 -19.66 -8.16
N GLY A 254 -5.17 -19.87 -7.41
CA GLY A 254 -3.82 -19.52 -7.77
C GLY A 254 -2.85 -20.62 -7.33
N GLN A 255 -1.55 -20.35 -7.41
CA GLN A 255 -0.57 -21.21 -6.76
C GLN A 255 -0.74 -21.16 -5.23
N SER A 256 -0.52 -22.27 -4.55
CA SER A 256 -0.54 -22.33 -3.09
C SER A 256 0.43 -21.32 -2.46
N ALA A 257 0.16 -20.90 -1.22
CA ALA A 257 1.02 -19.95 -0.50
C ALA A 257 2.52 -20.31 -0.60
N PRO A 258 2.96 -21.57 -0.37
CA PRO A 258 4.37 -21.94 -0.48
C PRO A 258 4.93 -21.81 -1.90
N ASN A 259 4.15 -22.16 -2.93
CA ASN A 259 4.58 -22.11 -4.33
C ASN A 259 4.73 -20.68 -4.84
N ARG A 260 3.97 -19.72 -4.29
CA ARG A 260 4.07 -18.31 -4.66
C ARG A 260 4.88 -17.44 -3.70
N PHE A 261 5.29 -17.97 -2.55
CA PHE A 261 5.91 -17.16 -1.49
C PHE A 261 7.18 -16.40 -1.92
N GLU A 262 8.01 -17.00 -2.77
CA GLU A 262 9.21 -16.30 -3.28
C GLU A 262 8.81 -15.08 -4.11
N ARG A 263 7.89 -15.25 -5.07
CA ARG A 263 7.47 -14.21 -6.00
C ARG A 263 6.65 -13.13 -5.31
N ASP A 264 5.66 -13.53 -4.53
CA ASP A 264 4.65 -12.62 -3.99
C ASP A 264 5.09 -11.99 -2.66
N VAL A 265 6.12 -12.53 -2.00
CA VAL A 265 6.62 -11.97 -0.73
C VAL A 265 8.13 -11.72 -0.80
N LEU A 266 8.96 -12.77 -0.88
CA LEU A 266 10.39 -12.63 -0.61
C LEU A 266 11.16 -11.79 -1.64
N ALA A 267 10.68 -11.74 -2.88
CA ALA A 267 11.25 -10.96 -3.97
C ALA A 267 10.65 -9.54 -4.08
N GLN A 268 9.70 -9.18 -3.20
CA GLN A 268 9.02 -7.89 -3.28
C GLN A 268 9.95 -6.73 -2.89
N PRO A 269 9.95 -5.61 -3.66
CA PRO A 269 10.87 -4.50 -3.42
C PRO A 269 10.68 -3.86 -2.04
N GLY A 270 11.78 -3.81 -1.29
CA GLY A 270 11.81 -3.21 0.04
C GLY A 270 11.07 -4.01 1.11
N VAL A 271 10.62 -5.25 0.84
CA VAL A 271 9.87 -6.02 1.83
C VAL A 271 10.70 -6.27 3.10
N LYS A 272 10.08 -6.02 4.25
CA LYS A 272 10.64 -6.28 5.59
C LYS A 272 9.67 -7.05 6.47
N TRP A 273 8.38 -7.02 6.13
CA TRP A 273 7.32 -7.69 6.88
C TRP A 273 6.41 -8.47 5.95
N VAL A 274 5.86 -9.57 6.46
CA VAL A 274 4.73 -10.26 5.85
C VAL A 274 3.65 -10.50 6.89
N ILE A 275 2.39 -10.26 6.51
CA ILE A 275 1.22 -10.71 7.25
C ILE A 275 0.65 -11.91 6.48
N PHE A 276 0.71 -13.11 7.07
CA PHE A 276 0.09 -14.31 6.49
C PHE A 276 -1.29 -14.53 7.11
N SER A 277 -2.32 -14.49 6.26
CA SER A 277 -3.70 -14.31 6.69
C SER A 277 -4.58 -15.55 6.51
N ASP A 278 -5.32 -15.63 5.40
CA ASP A 278 -6.57 -16.38 5.30
C ASP A 278 -6.54 -17.53 4.29
N ASP A 279 -5.40 -17.82 3.64
CA ASP A 279 -5.23 -19.02 2.80
C ASP A 279 -5.71 -20.32 3.48
N PRO A 280 -5.36 -20.59 4.76
CA PRO A 280 -5.78 -21.82 5.44
C PRO A 280 -7.30 -21.98 5.58
N ILE A 281 -8.09 -20.90 5.51
CA ILE A 281 -9.55 -20.99 5.67
C ILE A 281 -10.19 -21.76 4.49
N ASN A 282 -9.63 -21.61 3.29
CA ASN A 282 -10.09 -22.32 2.09
C ASN A 282 -9.63 -23.78 2.04
N ASP A 283 -8.57 -24.13 2.77
CA ASP A 283 -8.22 -25.54 3.01
C ASP A 283 -9.23 -26.21 3.94
N LEU A 284 -9.82 -25.46 4.87
CA LEU A 284 -10.82 -25.97 5.83
C LEU A 284 -12.24 -26.03 5.26
N GLY A 285 -12.58 -25.16 4.30
CA GLY A 285 -13.90 -25.07 3.66
C GLY A 285 -14.22 -26.19 2.66
N VAL A 286 -13.83 -27.43 2.95
CA VAL A 286 -14.01 -28.61 2.08
C VAL A 286 -14.65 -29.77 2.85
N ALA A 287 -15.17 -30.77 2.12
CA ALA A 287 -15.88 -31.91 2.72
C ALA A 287 -15.03 -32.73 3.72
N SER A 288 -13.71 -32.76 3.54
CA SER A 288 -12.76 -33.43 4.43
C SER A 288 -11.62 -32.48 4.76
N PRO A 289 -11.77 -31.63 5.81
CA PRO A 289 -10.76 -30.65 6.15
C PRO A 289 -9.46 -31.35 6.59
N PRO A 290 -8.29 -30.82 6.22
CA PRO A 290 -7.00 -31.36 6.65
C PRO A 290 -6.82 -31.22 8.16
N ALA A 291 -5.94 -32.02 8.75
CA ALA A 291 -5.56 -31.85 10.15
C ALA A 291 -4.82 -30.52 10.33
N ALA A 292 -5.06 -29.84 11.46
CA ALA A 292 -4.40 -28.58 11.78
C ALA A 292 -2.86 -28.69 11.77
N SER A 293 -2.29 -29.86 12.07
CA SER A 293 -0.85 -30.11 11.96
C SER A 293 -0.31 -29.84 10.56
N GLN A 294 -1.06 -30.20 9.50
CA GLN A 294 -0.64 -29.97 8.11
C GLN A 294 -0.58 -28.47 7.79
N LEU A 295 -1.58 -27.70 8.26
CA LEU A 295 -1.60 -26.24 8.12
C LEU A 295 -0.48 -25.58 8.93
N ILE A 296 -0.25 -26.06 10.16
CA ILE A 296 0.81 -25.58 11.04
C ILE A 296 2.20 -25.84 10.43
N ASP A 297 2.44 -27.03 9.89
CA ASP A 297 3.72 -27.38 9.29
C ASP A 297 4.02 -26.52 8.05
N ALA A 298 3.01 -26.29 7.20
CA ALA A 298 3.16 -25.38 6.06
C ALA A 298 3.38 -23.92 6.50
N ALA A 299 2.68 -23.44 7.53
CA ALA A 299 2.91 -22.10 8.08
C ALA A 299 4.35 -21.96 8.66
N LYS A 300 4.85 -22.96 9.38
CA LYS A 300 6.24 -23.01 9.87
C LYS A 300 7.28 -22.98 8.74
N GLN A 301 6.98 -23.59 7.59
CA GLN A 301 7.85 -23.49 6.42
C GLN A 301 7.91 -22.05 5.88
N LEU A 302 6.78 -21.32 5.84
CA LEU A 302 6.76 -19.91 5.42
C LEU A 302 7.51 -19.01 6.41
N ILE A 303 7.32 -19.23 7.72
CA ILE A 303 8.06 -18.53 8.78
C ILE A 303 9.57 -18.71 8.59
N SER A 304 10.03 -19.95 8.46
CA SER A 304 11.46 -20.26 8.28
C SER A 304 12.03 -19.59 7.02
N ARG A 305 11.31 -19.60 5.91
CA ARG A 305 11.73 -18.94 4.66
C ARG A 305 11.80 -17.41 4.78
N ALA A 306 10.90 -16.79 5.53
CA ALA A 306 10.95 -15.36 5.80
C ALA A 306 12.14 -14.99 6.69
N HIS A 307 12.36 -15.74 7.77
CA HIS A 307 13.48 -15.52 8.68
C HIS A 307 14.84 -15.69 7.99
N GLN A 308 14.98 -16.64 7.06
CA GLN A 308 16.18 -16.78 6.21
C GLN A 308 16.47 -15.55 5.35
N ARG A 309 15.48 -14.67 5.11
CA ARG A 309 15.61 -13.40 4.39
C ARG A 309 15.56 -12.18 5.31
N ASN A 310 15.61 -12.38 6.63
CA ASN A 310 15.44 -11.33 7.64
C ASN A 310 14.13 -10.54 7.48
N ILE A 311 13.05 -11.24 7.12
CA ILE A 311 11.70 -10.68 7.03
C ILE A 311 10.92 -11.10 8.27
N THR A 312 10.31 -10.13 8.94
CA THR A 312 9.43 -10.36 10.08
C THR A 312 8.12 -11.01 9.62
N PHE A 313 7.76 -12.12 10.24
CA PHE A 313 6.57 -12.89 9.91
C PHE A 313 5.48 -12.68 10.96
N ILE A 314 4.43 -11.95 10.57
CA ILE A 314 3.24 -11.69 11.37
C ILE A 314 2.20 -12.75 10.99
N CYS A 315 1.87 -13.60 11.95
CA CYS A 315 0.83 -14.61 11.75
C CYS A 315 -0.55 -14.02 12.01
N SER A 316 -1.54 -14.45 11.24
CA SER A 316 -2.94 -14.15 11.54
C SER A 316 -3.67 -15.36 12.11
N THR A 317 -4.58 -15.13 13.04
CA THR A 317 -5.65 -16.10 13.31
C THR A 317 -6.63 -16.12 12.13
N LEU A 318 -7.29 -17.25 11.91
CA LEU A 318 -8.36 -17.42 10.93
C LEU A 318 -9.68 -16.90 11.52
N THR A 319 -10.42 -16.10 10.76
CA THR A 319 -11.73 -15.58 11.15
C THR A 319 -12.73 -16.72 11.43
N PRO A 320 -13.77 -16.48 12.24
CA PRO A 320 -14.90 -17.40 12.32
C PRO A 320 -15.56 -17.57 10.94
N PHE A 321 -16.20 -18.71 10.69
CA PHE A 321 -16.93 -18.93 9.44
C PHE A 321 -18.15 -19.85 9.59
N ARG A 322 -18.68 -20.02 10.81
CA ARG A 322 -19.89 -20.81 11.03
C ARG A 322 -21.08 -20.17 10.32
N GLY A 323 -21.76 -20.98 9.51
CA GLY A 323 -22.86 -20.55 8.65
C GLY A 323 -22.49 -20.56 7.16
N ALA A 324 -21.19 -20.49 6.84
CA ALA A 324 -20.74 -20.59 5.46
C ALA A 324 -20.95 -22.02 4.92
N GLY A 325 -21.17 -22.15 3.61
CA GLY A 325 -21.49 -23.44 2.98
C GLY A 325 -20.43 -24.54 3.17
N GLY A 326 -19.15 -24.16 3.33
CA GLY A 326 -18.03 -25.08 3.59
C GLY A 326 -17.79 -25.40 5.07
N TRP A 327 -18.61 -24.87 5.98
CA TRP A 327 -18.42 -25.06 7.41
C TRP A 327 -18.84 -26.45 7.89
N SER A 328 -18.06 -27.01 8.81
CA SER A 328 -18.43 -28.19 9.59
C SER A 328 -17.81 -28.13 10.98
N GLN A 329 -18.34 -28.89 11.93
CA GLN A 329 -17.73 -28.99 13.27
C GLN A 329 -16.29 -29.53 13.19
N ALA A 330 -16.01 -30.44 12.24
CA ALA A 330 -14.66 -30.93 12.01
C ALA A 330 -13.71 -29.80 11.58
N ALA A 331 -14.14 -28.95 10.64
CA ALA A 331 -13.36 -27.81 10.19
C ALA A 331 -13.15 -26.77 11.30
N GLU A 332 -14.18 -26.50 12.11
CA GLU A 332 -14.05 -25.59 13.26
C GLU A 332 -13.04 -26.09 14.28
N ASN A 333 -13.00 -27.40 14.56
CA ASN A 333 -12.01 -27.98 15.46
C ASN A 333 -10.58 -27.75 14.93
N GLN A 334 -10.35 -27.87 13.61
CA GLN A 334 -9.05 -27.59 13.01
C GLN A 334 -8.71 -26.10 13.01
N ARG A 335 -9.70 -25.23 12.77
CA ARG A 335 -9.54 -23.76 12.86
C ARG A 335 -9.11 -23.34 14.26
N VAL A 336 -9.77 -23.85 15.30
CA VAL A 336 -9.45 -23.57 16.70
C VAL A 336 -8.05 -24.07 17.05
N ALA A 337 -7.67 -25.27 16.59
CA ALA A 337 -6.33 -25.80 16.80
C ALA A 337 -5.25 -24.95 16.11
N TYR A 338 -5.47 -24.53 14.87
CA TYR A 338 -4.56 -23.61 14.15
C TYR A 338 -4.45 -22.25 14.85
N ASN A 339 -5.58 -21.64 15.24
CA ASN A 339 -5.60 -20.37 15.95
C ASN A 339 -4.93 -20.44 17.32
N THR A 340 -5.06 -21.58 18.01
CA THR A 340 -4.37 -21.83 19.28
C THR A 340 -2.85 -21.90 19.07
N PHE A 341 -2.40 -22.57 18.01
CA PHE A 341 -0.98 -22.56 17.62
C PHE A 341 -0.49 -21.14 17.34
N VAL A 342 -1.19 -20.37 16.50
CA VAL A 342 -0.78 -19.00 16.11
C VAL A 342 -0.58 -18.10 17.34
N ARG A 343 -1.49 -18.17 18.32
CA ARG A 343 -1.41 -17.38 19.56
C ARG A 343 -0.34 -17.86 20.54
N GLY A 344 0.17 -19.07 20.38
CA GLY A 344 1.14 -19.67 21.29
C GLY A 344 2.52 -19.03 21.20
N ALA A 345 3.18 -18.84 22.34
CA ALA A 345 4.54 -18.26 22.39
C ALA A 345 5.61 -19.11 21.65
N GLY A 346 5.33 -20.39 21.39
CA GLY A 346 6.18 -21.30 20.63
C GLY A 346 5.82 -21.42 19.14
N SER A 347 4.98 -20.53 18.61
CA SER A 347 4.53 -20.58 17.21
C SER A 347 5.65 -20.29 16.21
N GLY A 348 6.66 -19.52 16.62
CA GLY A 348 7.69 -18.97 15.72
C GLY A 348 7.23 -17.69 14.99
N CYS A 349 6.01 -17.21 15.24
CA CYS A 349 5.54 -15.93 14.75
C CYS A 349 6.24 -14.78 15.49
N ASP A 350 6.66 -13.74 14.78
CA ASP A 350 7.26 -12.55 15.40
C ASP A 350 6.19 -11.64 16.03
N ALA A 351 4.98 -11.68 15.48
CA ALA A 351 3.79 -11.05 16.05
C ALA A 351 2.51 -11.75 15.57
N VAL A 352 1.38 -11.41 16.21
CA VAL A 352 0.07 -12.00 15.91
C VAL A 352 -0.96 -10.90 15.62
N LEU A 353 -1.57 -10.97 14.43
CA LEU A 353 -2.81 -10.27 14.08
C LEU A 353 -4.00 -11.17 14.45
N ASP A 354 -4.75 -10.83 15.49
CA ASP A 354 -5.89 -11.66 15.91
C ASP A 354 -7.18 -11.30 15.16
N GLN A 355 -7.31 -11.71 13.89
CA GLN A 355 -8.52 -11.46 13.08
C GLN A 355 -9.76 -12.16 13.64
N ASP A 356 -9.62 -13.35 14.24
CA ASP A 356 -10.70 -14.04 14.94
C ASP A 356 -11.30 -13.14 16.03
N ALA A 357 -10.47 -12.62 16.94
CA ALA A 357 -10.94 -11.72 17.99
C ALA A 357 -11.48 -10.39 17.44
N ALA A 358 -10.89 -9.87 16.35
CA ALA A 358 -11.31 -8.62 15.73
C ALA A 358 -12.69 -8.70 15.06
N THR A 359 -13.13 -9.91 14.66
CA THR A 359 -14.30 -10.07 13.80
C THR A 359 -15.42 -10.93 14.36
N ARG A 360 -15.15 -11.78 15.36
CA ARG A 360 -16.15 -12.70 15.93
C ARG A 360 -17.23 -12.00 16.75
N ASP A 361 -18.41 -12.59 16.77
CA ASP A 361 -19.46 -12.23 17.72
C ASP A 361 -19.02 -12.65 19.14
N PRO A 362 -18.91 -11.72 20.11
CA PRO A 362 -18.59 -12.08 21.49
C PRO A 362 -19.60 -13.05 22.12
N ALA A 363 -20.86 -13.04 21.69
CA ALA A 363 -21.89 -13.97 22.16
C ALA A 363 -21.84 -15.32 21.45
N ASN A 364 -21.33 -15.36 20.21
CA ASN A 364 -21.22 -16.57 19.38
C ASN A 364 -19.84 -16.63 18.69
N PRO A 365 -18.75 -16.99 19.40
CA PRO A 365 -17.38 -16.85 18.90
C PRO A 365 -17.01 -17.64 17.64
N THR A 366 -17.88 -18.55 17.18
CA THR A 366 -17.70 -19.31 15.93
C THR A 366 -18.31 -18.61 14.71
N MET A 367 -19.03 -17.50 14.91
CA MET A 367 -19.68 -16.69 13.88
C MET A 367 -19.05 -15.30 13.81
N PHE A 368 -19.13 -14.67 12.65
CA PHE A 368 -18.87 -13.24 12.52
C PHE A 368 -19.84 -12.44 13.39
N LEU A 369 -19.37 -11.32 13.95
CA LEU A 369 -20.26 -10.32 14.51
C LEU A 369 -21.21 -9.88 13.39
N PRO A 370 -22.54 -9.89 13.57
CA PRO A 370 -23.47 -9.57 12.49
C PRO A 370 -23.22 -8.22 11.81
N ALA A 371 -22.72 -7.23 12.56
CA ALA A 371 -22.35 -5.93 12.01
C ALA A 371 -21.13 -5.97 11.06
N TYR A 372 -20.32 -7.02 11.12
CA TYR A 372 -19.12 -7.24 10.31
C TYR A 372 -19.32 -8.27 9.20
N ASP A 373 -20.45 -8.97 9.16
CA ASP A 373 -20.72 -10.02 8.18
C ASP A 373 -21.31 -9.43 6.89
N THR A 374 -20.93 -9.97 5.72
CA THR A 374 -21.62 -9.67 4.45
C THR A 374 -22.95 -10.42 4.32
N GLY A 375 -23.17 -11.43 5.17
CA GLY A 375 -24.32 -12.32 5.15
C GLY A 375 -23.99 -13.69 4.55
N ASP A 376 -22.80 -13.89 4.00
CA ASP A 376 -22.31 -15.20 3.54
C ASP A 376 -21.60 -15.99 4.64
N HIS A 377 -21.41 -15.37 5.81
CA HIS A 377 -20.79 -15.95 6.99
C HIS A 377 -19.32 -16.37 6.79
N LEU A 378 -18.64 -15.83 5.77
CA LEU A 378 -17.23 -16.10 5.45
C LEU A 378 -16.43 -14.80 5.26
N HIS A 379 -17.00 -13.83 4.54
CA HIS A 379 -16.32 -12.59 4.21
C HIS A 379 -16.79 -11.45 5.10
N PRO A 380 -15.85 -10.66 5.66
CA PRO A 380 -16.20 -9.44 6.35
C PRO A 380 -16.69 -8.36 5.38
N ASN A 381 -17.69 -7.60 5.79
CA ASN A 381 -18.10 -6.37 5.10
C ASN A 381 -17.10 -5.23 5.36
N GLU A 382 -17.37 -4.02 4.86
CA GLU A 382 -16.45 -2.88 5.05
C GLU A 382 -16.14 -2.55 6.52
N ALA A 383 -17.08 -2.76 7.44
CA ALA A 383 -16.85 -2.55 8.86
C ALA A 383 -15.95 -3.65 9.45
N GLY A 384 -16.14 -4.90 9.03
CA GLY A 384 -15.25 -6.02 9.38
C GLY A 384 -13.84 -5.85 8.82
N LEU A 385 -13.70 -5.39 7.57
CA LEU A 385 -12.40 -5.06 6.95
C LEU A 385 -11.69 -3.92 7.70
N GLN A 386 -12.44 -2.91 8.17
CA GLN A 386 -11.90 -1.86 9.04
C GLN A 386 -11.47 -2.41 10.41
N ALA A 387 -12.24 -3.34 11.00
CA ALA A 387 -11.88 -3.98 12.26
C ALA A 387 -10.58 -4.77 12.16
N ILE A 388 -10.40 -5.54 11.08
CA ILE A 388 -9.15 -6.24 10.77
C ILE A 388 -7.99 -5.24 10.65
N ALA A 389 -8.19 -4.17 9.84
CA ALA A 389 -7.17 -3.15 9.69
C ALA A 389 -6.81 -2.53 11.04
N ASN A 390 -7.77 -2.24 11.93
CA ASN A 390 -7.55 -1.68 13.26
C ASN A 390 -6.76 -2.59 14.20
N ALA A 391 -6.94 -3.91 14.08
CA ALA A 391 -6.25 -4.89 14.91
C ALA A 391 -4.76 -5.01 14.61
N VAL A 392 -4.29 -4.52 13.46
CA VAL A 392 -2.86 -4.46 13.14
C VAL A 392 -2.17 -3.44 14.05
N ASN A 393 -1.16 -3.87 14.81
CA ASN A 393 -0.35 -2.97 15.62
C ASN A 393 0.71 -2.28 14.76
N LEU A 394 0.63 -0.96 14.64
CA LEU A 394 1.51 -0.19 13.78
C LEU A 394 2.97 -0.13 14.28
N SER A 395 3.23 -0.44 15.56
CA SER A 395 4.60 -0.45 16.10
C SER A 395 5.49 -1.55 15.52
N TRP A 396 4.91 -2.58 14.89
CA TRP A 396 5.67 -3.63 14.20
C TRP A 396 6.47 -3.09 13.02
N PHE A 397 6.00 -2.01 12.38
CA PHE A 397 6.57 -1.46 11.15
C PHE A 397 7.54 -0.31 11.41
N GLY A 398 8.26 -0.38 12.52
CA GLY A 398 9.16 0.66 13.01
C GLY A 398 8.47 1.72 13.87
N ALA A 399 9.31 2.58 14.45
CA ALA A 399 8.83 3.74 15.20
C ALA A 399 7.97 4.65 14.28
N PRO A 400 6.97 5.37 14.82
CA PRO A 400 6.45 6.55 14.12
C PRO A 400 7.68 7.38 13.78
N GLY A 401 7.85 7.74 12.50
CA GLY A 401 9.17 8.10 11.98
C GLY A 401 9.90 9.15 12.80
N THR A 402 11.15 9.45 12.44
CA THR A 402 11.49 10.88 12.46
C THR A 402 10.36 11.57 11.69
N PRO A 403 9.57 12.48 12.31
CA PRO A 403 8.24 12.81 11.80
C PRO A 403 8.31 13.27 10.35
N VAL A 404 7.58 12.59 9.45
CA VAL A 404 7.19 13.22 8.19
C VAL A 404 6.15 14.26 8.55
N SER A 405 6.61 15.49 8.72
CA SER A 405 5.77 16.67 8.73
C SER A 405 4.94 16.68 7.43
N SER A 406 3.68 16.26 7.45
CA SER A 406 2.78 16.65 6.36
C SER A 406 2.45 18.12 6.63
N VAL A 407 3.17 19.01 5.95
CA VAL A 407 2.82 20.43 5.96
C VAL A 407 1.48 20.56 5.26
N VAL A 408 0.50 21.11 5.96
CA VAL A 408 -0.87 21.32 5.50
C VAL A 408 -1.25 22.78 5.66
N SER A 409 -2.20 23.23 4.86
CA SER A 409 -2.89 24.50 5.05
C SER A 409 -4.37 24.24 5.30
N LEU A 410 -4.96 25.00 6.22
CA LEU A 410 -6.38 24.90 6.55
C LEU A 410 -7.14 26.01 5.82
N ARG A 411 -8.06 25.67 4.91
CA ARG A 411 -8.92 26.65 4.25
C ARG A 411 -10.32 26.60 4.86
N SER A 412 -10.77 27.68 5.48
CA SER A 412 -12.10 27.72 6.11
C SER A 412 -13.21 27.69 5.07
N LYS A 413 -14.20 26.82 5.23
CA LYS A 413 -15.42 26.82 4.40
C LYS A 413 -16.29 28.05 4.68
N ALA A 414 -16.11 28.73 5.81
CA ALA A 414 -16.92 29.90 6.17
C ALA A 414 -16.70 31.09 5.22
N ASN A 415 -15.47 31.28 4.72
CA ASN A 415 -15.12 32.42 3.87
C ASN A 415 -14.13 32.10 2.73
N GLY A 416 -13.72 30.84 2.57
CA GLY A 416 -12.80 30.40 1.53
C GLY A 416 -11.36 30.89 1.70
N ARG A 417 -10.97 31.35 2.90
CA ARG A 417 -9.62 31.84 3.20
C ARG A 417 -8.83 30.85 4.05
N TYR A 418 -7.50 30.93 3.94
CA TYR A 418 -6.57 30.13 4.73
C TYR A 418 -6.46 30.66 6.16
N VAL A 419 -6.39 29.74 7.12
CA VAL A 419 -6.08 30.03 8.51
C VAL A 419 -4.64 30.49 8.60
N THR A 420 -4.45 31.67 9.19
CA THR A 420 -3.15 32.29 9.41
C THR A 420 -2.78 32.15 10.87
N ALA A 421 -1.64 31.53 11.14
CA ALA A 421 -0.91 31.68 12.38
C ALA A 421 0.02 32.90 12.30
N ALA A 422 0.00 33.72 13.34
CA ALA A 422 0.95 34.81 13.54
C ALA A 422 1.66 34.60 14.88
N ASN A 423 2.88 35.11 15.00
CA ASN A 423 3.79 34.80 16.11
C ASN A 423 3.17 35.16 17.48
N GLY A 424 2.63 34.16 18.19
CA GLY A 424 1.98 34.33 19.49
C GLY A 424 0.61 35.02 19.45
N ALA A 425 0.00 35.19 18.27
CA ALA A 425 -1.31 35.81 18.11
C ALA A 425 -2.40 34.78 17.74
N PRO A 426 -3.69 35.07 17.98
CA PRO A 426 -4.77 34.17 17.63
C PRO A 426 -4.81 33.81 16.14
N LEU A 427 -5.13 32.54 15.86
CA LEU A 427 -5.31 32.04 14.51
C LEU A 427 -6.60 32.62 13.90
N ILE A 428 -6.52 33.17 12.68
CA ILE A 428 -7.66 33.79 11.97
C ILE A 428 -7.69 33.32 10.50
N ALA A 429 -8.87 33.01 9.96
CA ALA A 429 -9.05 32.64 8.55
C ALA A 429 -9.06 33.85 7.61
N ASN A 430 -7.92 34.53 7.47
CA ASN A 430 -7.79 35.75 6.67
C ASN A 430 -6.81 35.66 5.47
N GLY A 431 -6.08 34.54 5.31
CA GLY A 431 -5.10 34.37 4.24
C GLY A 431 -5.74 34.13 2.87
N THR A 432 -5.29 34.82 1.84
CA THR A 432 -5.76 34.62 0.45
C THR A 432 -4.90 33.65 -0.37
N SER A 433 -3.72 33.28 0.15
CA SER A 433 -2.77 32.35 -0.46
C SER A 433 -2.00 31.60 0.62
N VAL A 434 -1.40 30.47 0.28
CA VAL A 434 -0.54 29.70 1.18
C VAL A 434 0.86 30.33 1.24
N GLY A 435 1.27 30.74 2.43
CA GLY A 435 2.64 31.14 2.76
C GLY A 435 3.05 30.59 4.14
N PRO A 436 4.22 30.98 4.68
CA PRO A 436 4.73 30.43 5.94
C PRO A 436 3.78 30.57 7.14
N GLY A 437 2.92 31.60 7.15
CA GLY A 437 1.89 31.81 8.17
C GLY A 437 0.65 30.92 8.01
N GLN A 438 0.41 30.34 6.84
CA GLN A 438 -0.74 29.48 6.54
C GLN A 438 -0.41 27.99 6.59
N GLN A 439 0.88 27.67 6.73
CA GLN A 439 1.38 26.32 6.78
C GLN A 439 1.49 25.81 8.22
N PHE A 440 0.97 24.62 8.44
CA PHE A 440 1.02 23.88 9.68
C PHE A 440 1.60 22.50 9.42
N GLU A 441 2.65 22.14 10.13
CA GLU A 441 3.07 20.76 10.22
C GLU A 441 2.04 19.99 11.06
N ARG A 442 1.35 19.03 10.44
CA ARG A 442 0.50 18.09 11.15
C ARG A 442 1.37 17.01 11.77
N VAL A 443 1.33 16.91 13.09
CA VAL A 443 2.07 15.91 13.88
C VAL A 443 1.09 14.88 14.40
N ASP A 444 1.27 13.61 14.04
CA ASP A 444 0.48 12.54 14.63
C ASP A 444 0.86 12.32 16.10
N LEU A 445 -0.15 12.27 16.97
CA LEU A 445 0.00 11.97 18.40
C LEU A 445 -0.49 10.55 18.74
N GLY A 446 -0.96 9.78 17.75
CA GLY A 446 -1.50 8.44 17.91
C GLY A 446 -2.96 8.41 18.33
N ASN A 447 -3.61 7.23 18.24
CA ASN A 447 -5.03 7.04 18.60
C ASN A 447 -6.01 7.97 17.86
N GLY A 448 -5.67 8.39 16.64
CA GLY A 448 -6.46 9.34 15.85
C GLY A 448 -6.31 10.80 16.28
N ASN A 449 -5.41 11.10 17.23
CA ASN A 449 -5.11 12.45 17.67
C ASN A 449 -3.94 13.05 16.88
N VAL A 450 -3.99 14.36 16.66
CA VAL A 450 -2.95 15.14 15.98
C VAL A 450 -2.66 16.42 16.75
N ALA A 451 -1.47 16.99 16.52
CA ALA A 451 -1.14 18.37 16.83
C ALA A 451 -0.88 19.15 15.54
N LEU A 452 -1.08 20.46 15.60
CA LEU A 452 -0.76 21.37 14.50
C LEU A 452 0.39 22.28 14.94
N LYS A 453 1.52 22.23 14.24
CA LYS A 453 2.69 23.06 14.53
C LYS A 453 2.83 24.13 13.44
N ALA A 454 2.65 25.40 13.80
CA ALA A 454 2.72 26.50 12.83
C ALA A 454 4.16 26.65 12.30
N LYS A 455 4.32 26.71 10.97
CA LYS A 455 5.65 26.82 10.35
C LYS A 455 6.32 28.17 10.60
N ILE A 456 5.54 29.23 10.81
CA ILE A 456 6.04 30.59 11.02
C ILE A 456 6.89 30.75 12.29
N ASN A 457 6.58 30.02 13.36
CA ASN A 457 7.28 30.13 14.64
C ASN A 457 7.68 28.79 15.25
N SER A 458 7.41 27.67 14.57
CA SER A 458 7.67 26.31 15.05
C SER A 458 7.00 25.98 16.39
N MET A 459 5.85 26.59 16.70
CA MET A 459 5.09 26.34 17.92
C MET A 459 3.79 25.59 17.62
N TYR A 460 3.35 24.76 18.56
CA TYR A 460 2.09 24.04 18.52
C TYR A 460 0.92 24.97 18.80
N VAL A 461 -0.16 24.79 18.03
CA VAL A 461 -1.46 25.42 18.21
C VAL A 461 -2.11 24.86 19.46
N SER A 462 -2.52 25.72 20.38
CA SER A 462 -3.13 25.36 21.66
C SER A 462 -4.59 25.82 21.74
N ALA A 463 -5.46 24.96 22.25
CA ALA A 463 -6.81 25.28 22.70
C ALA A 463 -6.78 25.61 24.20
N ALA A 464 -6.12 26.71 24.56
CA ALA A 464 -5.87 27.09 25.95
C ALA A 464 -7.15 27.40 26.74
N GLY A 465 -7.05 27.41 28.07
CA GLY A 465 -8.18 27.67 28.97
C GLY A 465 -9.29 26.62 28.82
N ALA A 466 -8.91 25.35 28.66
CA ALA A 466 -9.84 24.25 28.35
C ALA A 466 -10.67 24.47 27.07
N GLY A 467 -10.06 25.09 26.06
CA GLY A 467 -10.65 25.41 24.76
C GLY A 467 -11.63 26.60 24.77
N ALA A 468 -11.76 27.32 25.89
CA ALA A 468 -12.56 28.55 25.96
C ALA A 468 -11.86 29.76 25.33
N GLN A 469 -10.54 29.70 25.13
CA GLN A 469 -9.75 30.79 24.53
C GLN A 469 -9.54 30.57 23.03
N SER A 470 -9.15 31.64 22.34
CA SER A 470 -8.74 31.56 20.94
C SER A 470 -7.54 30.63 20.78
N LEU A 471 -7.51 29.92 19.65
CA LEU A 471 -6.39 29.07 19.30
C LEU A 471 -5.17 29.93 18.98
N ILE A 472 -4.03 29.63 19.60
CA ILE A 472 -2.75 30.35 19.41
C ILE A 472 -1.64 29.33 19.20
N ALA A 473 -0.71 29.60 18.29
CA ALA A 473 0.52 28.80 18.15
C ALA A 473 1.60 29.31 19.12
N ASP A 474 1.55 28.86 20.38
CA ASP A 474 2.39 29.37 21.48
C ASP A 474 3.06 28.29 22.34
N ARG A 475 2.90 27.00 22.05
CA ARG A 475 3.51 25.91 22.84
C ARG A 475 4.70 25.24 22.17
N ALA A 476 5.78 25.04 22.92
CA ALA A 476 6.98 24.36 22.43
C ALA A 476 6.81 22.84 22.30
N THR A 477 5.86 22.26 23.05
CA THR A 477 5.58 20.82 23.11
C THR A 477 4.07 20.59 23.03
N ALA A 478 3.64 19.49 22.41
CA ALA A 478 2.25 19.11 22.39
C ALA A 478 1.84 18.44 23.72
N GLY A 479 0.80 18.96 24.36
CA GLY A 479 0.13 18.38 25.52
C GLY A 479 -1.39 18.30 25.30
N SER A 480 -2.15 18.26 26.40
CA SER A 480 -3.61 18.08 26.33
C SER A 480 -4.35 19.20 25.59
N TRP A 481 -3.80 20.42 25.59
CA TRP A 481 -4.40 21.58 24.90
C TRP A 481 -4.05 21.65 23.41
N GLU A 482 -2.97 20.99 22.97
CA GLU A 482 -2.50 20.97 21.58
C GLU A 482 -2.99 19.73 20.82
N THR A 483 -3.80 18.91 21.48
CA THR A 483 -4.30 17.64 20.95
C THR A 483 -5.68 17.83 20.31
N PHE A 484 -5.78 17.49 19.03
CA PHE A 484 -7.00 17.60 18.23
C PHE A 484 -7.30 16.27 17.52
N GLN A 485 -8.55 16.10 17.06
CA GLN A 485 -8.95 15.08 16.10
C GLN A 485 -9.38 15.74 14.80
N LEU A 486 -9.01 15.14 13.67
CA LEU A 486 -9.51 15.52 12.35
C LEU A 486 -10.65 14.58 11.96
N ILE A 487 -11.84 15.13 11.73
CA ILE A 487 -13.06 14.37 11.46
C ILE A 487 -13.48 14.67 10.02
N GLY A 488 -13.47 13.64 9.16
CA GLY A 488 -13.97 13.78 7.78
C GLY A 488 -15.48 13.93 7.75
N ASN A 489 -15.97 14.91 6.98
CA ASN A 489 -17.39 15.19 6.80
C ASN A 489 -17.91 14.57 5.49
N PRO A 490 -19.23 14.30 5.37
CA PRO A 490 -19.81 13.71 4.15
C PRO A 490 -19.62 14.54 2.87
N ASP A 491 -19.41 15.86 2.99
CA ASP A 491 -19.20 16.78 1.86
C ASP A 491 -17.74 16.87 1.41
N GLY A 492 -16.86 16.06 2.00
CA GLY A 492 -15.42 16.03 1.71
C GLY A 492 -14.60 17.06 2.49
N SER A 493 -15.23 17.92 3.30
CA SER A 493 -14.51 18.80 4.22
C SER A 493 -14.04 18.05 5.48
N THR A 494 -13.23 18.71 6.31
CA THR A 494 -12.72 18.19 7.58
C THR A 494 -13.08 19.14 8.72
N SER A 495 -13.58 18.59 9.83
CA SER A 495 -13.79 19.32 11.08
C SER A 495 -12.66 19.04 12.06
N ILE A 496 -12.29 20.03 12.87
CA ILE A 496 -11.23 19.89 13.87
C ILE A 496 -11.89 19.88 15.25
N ARG A 497 -11.65 18.84 16.05
CA ARG A 497 -12.21 18.69 17.40
C ARG A 497 -11.10 18.74 18.44
N ALA A 498 -11.16 19.67 19.38
CA ALA A 498 -10.19 19.75 20.47
C ALA A 498 -10.45 18.66 21.51
N GLN A 499 -9.42 17.90 21.89
CA GLN A 499 -9.57 16.82 22.87
C GLN A 499 -9.88 17.36 24.28
N VAL A 500 -9.33 18.52 24.65
CA VAL A 500 -9.45 19.07 26.00
C VAL A 500 -10.89 19.30 26.45
N ASN A 501 -11.81 19.60 25.54
CA ASN A 501 -13.22 19.87 25.85
C ASN A 501 -14.22 19.14 24.95
N GLY A 502 -13.72 18.35 23.98
CA GLY A 502 -14.56 17.60 23.05
C GLY A 502 -15.37 18.47 22.09
N LYS A 503 -15.02 19.74 21.90
CA LYS A 503 -15.75 20.68 21.04
C LYS A 503 -15.04 20.91 19.71
N TYR A 504 -15.81 21.30 18.70
CA TYR A 504 -15.32 21.64 17.37
C TYR A 504 -14.76 23.07 17.31
N VAL A 505 -13.68 23.22 16.54
CA VAL A 505 -13.05 24.51 16.23
C VAL A 505 -13.94 25.27 15.25
N CYS A 506 -14.39 26.45 15.67
CA CYS A 506 -15.20 27.36 14.89
C CYS A 506 -14.35 28.51 14.35
N ALA A 507 -14.51 28.82 13.06
CA ALA A 507 -14.03 30.06 12.46
C ALA A 507 -15.04 31.20 12.75
N GLU A 508 -14.92 31.82 13.93
CA GLU A 508 -15.90 32.79 14.44
C GLU A 508 -16.14 33.99 13.50
N GLY A 509 -17.33 34.57 13.59
CA GLY A 509 -17.72 35.74 12.79
C GLY A 509 -17.62 35.51 11.27
N GLY A 510 -17.93 34.29 10.81
CA GLY A 510 -17.75 33.90 9.40
C GLY A 510 -16.28 33.84 8.97
N GLY A 511 -15.37 33.50 9.87
CA GLY A 511 -13.93 33.43 9.65
C GLY A 511 -13.19 34.77 9.72
N ALA A 512 -13.86 35.87 10.07
CA ALA A 512 -13.23 37.16 10.31
C ALA A 512 -12.65 37.31 11.73
N GLN A 513 -13.06 36.44 12.66
CA GLN A 513 -12.61 36.45 14.06
C GLN A 513 -11.71 35.25 14.37
N PRO A 514 -11.02 35.26 15.53
CA PRO A 514 -10.19 34.15 15.95
C PRO A 514 -10.90 32.80 16.01
N LEU A 515 -10.17 31.74 15.69
CA LEU A 515 -10.67 30.38 15.81
C LEU A 515 -10.80 29.99 17.30
N ILE A 516 -11.91 29.36 17.70
CA ILE A 516 -12.17 28.92 19.08
C ILE A 516 -12.79 27.50 19.07
N ALA A 517 -12.35 26.62 19.97
CA ALA A 517 -12.91 25.27 20.13
C ALA A 517 -14.14 25.26 21.04
N ASN A 518 -15.27 25.82 20.58
CA ASN A 518 -16.43 26.10 21.43
C ASN A 518 -17.78 25.55 20.92
N ARG A 519 -17.79 24.77 19.83
CA ARG A 519 -19.04 24.25 19.23
C ARG A 519 -19.30 22.78 19.55
N ASP A 520 -20.54 22.45 19.88
CA ASP A 520 -20.95 21.08 20.20
C ASP A 520 -21.34 20.26 18.96
N ALA A 521 -21.58 20.92 17.82
CA ALA A 521 -21.95 20.31 16.54
C ALA A 521 -21.22 20.96 15.37
N ILE A 522 -21.08 20.21 14.28
CA ILE A 522 -20.49 20.68 13.02
C ILE A 522 -21.55 21.46 12.25
N GLY A 523 -21.33 22.76 12.08
CA GLY A 523 -22.12 23.64 11.23
C GLY A 523 -21.25 24.28 10.13
N PRO A 524 -21.73 25.35 9.48
CA PRO A 524 -21.03 25.98 8.36
C PRO A 524 -19.66 26.58 8.69
N TRP A 525 -19.36 26.85 9.98
CA TRP A 525 -18.14 27.54 10.40
C TRP A 525 -17.09 26.61 11.03
N GLU A 526 -17.43 25.33 11.20
CA GLU A 526 -16.58 24.31 11.84
C GLU A 526 -15.90 23.40 10.81
N GLN A 527 -16.00 23.76 9.53
CA GLN A 527 -15.57 22.95 8.39
C GLN A 527 -14.39 23.62 7.66
N PHE A 528 -13.38 22.81 7.34
CA PHE A 528 -12.15 23.23 6.70
C PHE A 528 -11.77 22.28 5.56
N GLU A 529 -11.17 22.80 4.50
CA GLU A 529 -10.48 21.99 3.48
C GLU A 529 -9.01 21.86 3.91
N ILE A 530 -8.51 20.63 3.96
CA ILE A 530 -7.09 20.35 4.20
C ILE A 530 -6.40 20.37 2.84
N VAL A 531 -5.53 21.36 2.64
CA VAL A 531 -4.76 21.52 1.41
C VAL A 531 -3.32 21.11 1.68
N ALA A 532 -2.72 20.30 0.80
CA ALA A 532 -1.29 20.00 0.88
C ALA A 532 -0.49 21.30 0.78
N GLY A 533 0.37 21.55 1.77
CA GLY A 533 1.07 22.82 1.96
C GLY A 533 2.39 22.92 1.23
#